data_AF-A0A9N8NZX7-F1
#
_entry.id   AF-A0A9N8NZX7-F1
#
_cell.length_a   1.000
_cell.length_b   1.000
_cell.length_c   1.000
_cell.angle_alpha   90.00
_cell.angle_beta   90.00
_cell.angle_gamma   90.00
#
_symmetry.space_group_name_H-M   'P 1'
#
loop_
_entity.id
_entity.type
_entity.pdbx_description
1 polymer ?
#
loop_
_entity_poly.entity_id
_entity_poly.type
_entity_poly.pdbx_seq_one_letter_code
_entity_poly.pdbx_strand_id
1 'polypeptide(L)'
;MKKIYKAPEEIPLQIDLKTVFLAGSIEMDKAINWQKRCEELLQDQFVIFNPRRNEWDSSWSQTIENIHFKEQVSWELQALERADIIIMYFAGDTMSPISLLEFGLYAQSHKMKVVVEENFWRKGNIDIVCERYSVEQFKTLEELIQNLLNKNI
;
A
#
# COMPACT_ATOMS: atom_id res chain seq x y z
N MET A 1 4.70 -10.05 19.86
CA MET A 1 4.82 -10.61 18.50
C MET A 1 5.07 -9.44 17.55
N LYS A 2 5.95 -9.58 16.56
CA LYS A 2 6.19 -8.52 15.56
C LYS A 2 4.93 -8.33 14.73
N LYS A 3 4.52 -7.08 14.52
CA LYS A 3 3.27 -6.74 13.81
C LYS A 3 3.48 -5.90 12.56
N ILE A 4 4.71 -5.47 12.29
CA ILE A 4 5.07 -4.68 11.11
C ILE A 4 6.19 -5.42 10.43
N TYR A 5 5.99 -5.77 9.17
CA TYR A 5 7.00 -6.39 8.30
C TYR A 5 7.30 -5.44 7.16
N LYS A 6 8.57 -5.11 6.99
CA LYS A 6 9.08 -4.24 5.93
C LYS A 6 9.81 -5.05 4.89
N ALA A 7 9.78 -4.65 3.63
CA ALA A 7 10.61 -5.31 2.62
C ALA A 7 12.11 -5.22 3.01
N PRO A 8 12.92 -6.27 2.82
CA PRO A 8 12.60 -7.61 2.32
C PRO A 8 12.37 -8.67 3.42
N GLU A 9 11.94 -8.29 4.61
CA GLU A 9 11.79 -9.20 5.76
C GLU A 9 10.84 -10.36 5.46
N GLU A 10 11.17 -11.57 5.94
CA GLU A 10 10.33 -12.74 5.72
C GLU A 10 8.92 -12.56 6.31
N ILE A 11 7.90 -12.82 5.47
CA ILE A 11 6.50 -12.74 5.88
C ILE A 11 6.10 -14.09 6.50
N PRO A 12 5.70 -14.16 7.78
CA PRO A 12 5.47 -15.42 8.49
C PRO A 12 4.34 -16.23 7.86
N LEU A 13 4.45 -17.56 7.83
CA LEU A 13 3.44 -18.43 7.18
C LEU A 13 2.05 -18.34 7.81
N GLN A 14 1.98 -18.19 9.14
CA GLN A 14 0.74 -18.08 9.89
C GLN A 14 0.64 -16.71 10.54
N ILE A 15 -0.51 -16.05 10.36
CA ILE A 15 -0.84 -14.76 10.98
C ILE A 15 -2.27 -14.87 11.50
N ASP A 16 -2.45 -14.67 12.80
CA ASP A 16 -3.75 -14.84 13.46
C ASP A 16 -4.60 -13.55 13.45
N LEU A 17 -4.01 -12.42 13.04
CA LEU A 17 -4.69 -11.13 12.89
C LEU A 17 -4.92 -10.81 11.41
N LYS A 18 -5.90 -9.95 11.13
CA LYS A 18 -6.06 -9.40 9.78
C LYS A 18 -4.80 -8.64 9.36
N THR A 19 -4.45 -8.81 8.08
CA THR A 19 -3.27 -8.23 7.47
C THR A 19 -3.61 -7.04 6.58
N VAL A 20 -2.75 -6.02 6.60
CA VAL A 20 -2.91 -4.79 5.81
C VAL A 20 -1.63 -4.51 5.03
N PHE A 21 -1.74 -4.40 3.70
CA PHE A 21 -0.64 -3.91 2.87
C PHE A 21 -0.77 -2.40 2.61
N LEU A 22 0.34 -1.67 2.68
CA LEU A 22 0.40 -0.22 2.47
C LEU A 22 0.91 0.11 1.05
N ALA A 23 0.04 0.00 0.04
CA ALA A 23 0.32 0.34 -1.35
C ALA A 23 0.15 1.84 -1.62
N GLY A 24 0.87 2.35 -2.62
CA GLY A 24 0.72 3.74 -3.06
C GLY A 24 2.01 4.52 -3.07
N SER A 25 1.91 5.84 -2.99
CA SER A 25 3.01 6.76 -3.24
C SER A 25 4.18 6.58 -2.27
N ILE A 26 5.35 6.27 -2.83
CA ILE A 26 6.66 6.25 -2.17
C ILE A 26 7.64 7.07 -3.03
N GLU A 27 7.35 8.35 -3.20
CA GLU A 27 8.27 9.27 -3.88
C GLU A 27 9.04 10.05 -2.82
N MET A 28 10.34 9.77 -2.71
CA MET A 28 11.24 10.49 -1.81
C MET A 28 11.15 12.00 -2.11
N ASP A 29 11.11 12.81 -1.06
CA ASP A 29 10.96 14.28 -1.06
C ASP A 29 9.61 14.88 -1.49
N LYS A 30 8.68 14.09 -2.05
CA LYS A 30 7.35 14.58 -2.46
C LYS A 30 6.20 14.03 -1.64
N ALA A 31 6.24 12.73 -1.34
CA ALA A 31 5.19 12.08 -0.57
C ALA A 31 5.50 12.17 0.93
N ILE A 32 4.52 12.61 1.73
CA ILE A 32 4.58 12.47 3.19
C ILE A 32 4.79 11.00 3.57
N ASN A 33 5.45 10.71 4.69
CA ASN A 33 5.59 9.34 5.19
C ASN A 33 4.28 8.86 5.84
N TRP A 34 3.24 8.70 5.01
CA TRP A 34 1.92 8.26 5.41
C TRP A 34 1.91 6.80 5.91
N GLN A 35 2.91 5.99 5.48
CA GLN A 35 3.05 4.62 5.95
C GLN A 35 3.31 4.58 7.46
N LYS A 36 4.17 5.47 7.97
CA LYS A 36 4.43 5.59 9.41
C LYS A 36 3.15 5.90 10.19
N ARG A 37 2.28 6.75 9.64
CA ARG A 37 0.99 7.07 10.28
C ARG A 37 0.08 5.84 10.37
N CYS A 38 0.05 5.01 9.33
CA CYS A 38 -0.68 3.75 9.34
C CYS A 38 -0.07 2.75 10.34
N GLU A 39 1.26 2.64 10.38
CA GLU A 39 1.97 1.81 11.37
C GLU A 39 1.56 2.18 12.80
N GLU A 40 1.62 3.47 13.14
CA GLU A 40 1.29 3.95 14.49
C GLU A 40 -0.15 3.65 14.90
N LEU A 41 -1.11 3.82 13.99
CA LEU A 41 -2.54 3.74 14.30
C LEU A 41 -3.15 2.34 14.14
N LEU A 42 -2.60 1.48 13.28
CA LEU A 42 -3.20 0.18 12.96
C LEU A 42 -2.47 -1.00 13.62
N GLN A 43 -1.23 -0.84 14.08
CA GLN A 43 -0.42 -1.95 14.61
C GLN A 43 -1.07 -2.68 15.80
N ASP A 44 -1.97 -2.05 16.56
CA ASP A 44 -2.57 -2.75 17.70
C ASP A 44 -3.57 -3.82 17.29
N GLN A 45 -4.26 -3.65 16.15
CA GLN A 45 -5.32 -4.55 15.69
C GLN A 45 -4.93 -5.38 14.45
N PHE A 46 -3.90 -4.96 13.71
CA PHE A 46 -3.53 -5.55 12.43
C PHE A 46 -2.06 -5.95 12.38
N VAL A 47 -1.74 -6.86 11.45
CA VAL A 47 -0.36 -7.05 10.97
C VAL A 47 -0.18 -6.25 9.68
N ILE A 48 0.89 -5.47 9.61
CA ILE A 48 1.12 -4.50 8.55
C ILE A 48 2.29 -4.96 7.69
N PHE A 49 2.08 -4.96 6.38
CA PHE A 49 3.11 -5.12 5.37
C PHE A 49 3.42 -3.74 4.77
N ASN A 50 4.59 -3.21 5.08
CA ASN A 50 5.02 -1.90 4.62
C ASN A 50 6.14 -2.05 3.57
N PRO A 51 5.87 -1.75 2.28
CA PRO A 51 6.87 -1.88 1.22
C PRO A 51 8.01 -0.85 1.31
N ARG A 52 7.83 0.22 2.10
CA ARG A 52 8.86 1.25 2.29
C ARG A 52 10.04 0.70 3.11
N ARG A 53 11.14 0.37 2.41
CA ARG A 53 12.41 -0.02 3.04
C ARG A 53 12.97 1.10 3.93
N ASN A 54 13.68 0.71 4.99
CA ASN A 54 14.48 1.65 5.77
C ASN A 54 15.74 2.09 4.99
N GLU A 55 16.31 1.17 4.21
CA GLU A 55 17.49 1.39 3.38
C GLU A 55 17.12 1.16 1.91
N TRP A 56 17.13 2.23 1.12
CA TRP A 56 16.93 2.20 -0.32
C TRP A 56 18.14 2.85 -0.99
N ASP A 57 18.67 2.18 -2.02
CA ASP A 57 19.75 2.71 -2.84
C ASP A 57 19.21 3.03 -4.23
N SER A 58 19.17 4.32 -4.56
CA SER A 58 18.68 4.81 -5.84
C SER A 58 19.57 4.43 -7.03
N SER A 59 20.76 3.88 -6.79
CA SER A 59 21.64 3.36 -7.84
C SER A 59 21.23 1.98 -8.36
N TRP A 60 20.30 1.28 -7.70
CA TRP A 60 19.85 -0.02 -8.15
C TRP A 60 19.14 0.06 -9.51
N SER A 61 19.66 -0.68 -10.48
CA SER A 61 19.01 -0.84 -11.78
C SER A 61 17.66 -1.54 -11.62
N GLN A 62 16.62 -0.94 -12.23
CA GLN A 62 15.27 -1.48 -12.23
C GLN A 62 15.10 -2.57 -13.30
N THR A 63 15.84 -3.66 -13.13
CA THR A 63 15.93 -4.80 -14.07
C THR A 63 15.79 -6.10 -13.30
N ILE A 64 15.18 -7.13 -13.90
CA ILE A 64 14.97 -8.43 -13.23
C ILE A 64 16.29 -9.13 -12.84
N GLU A 65 17.39 -8.79 -13.52
CA GLU A 65 18.74 -9.28 -13.22
C GLU A 65 19.34 -8.66 -11.95
N ASN A 66 18.82 -7.54 -11.47
CA ASN A 66 19.26 -6.92 -10.22
C ASN A 66 18.56 -7.61 -9.05
N ILE A 67 19.35 -8.32 -8.24
CA ILE A 67 18.82 -9.17 -7.15
C ILE A 67 18.08 -8.34 -6.10
N HIS A 68 18.58 -7.16 -5.74
CA HIS A 68 17.94 -6.30 -4.72
C HIS A 68 16.62 -5.71 -5.22
N PHE A 69 16.60 -5.26 -6.49
CA PHE A 69 15.36 -4.79 -7.11
C PHE A 69 14.34 -5.94 -7.25
N LYS A 70 14.76 -7.10 -7.74
CA LYS A 70 13.90 -8.28 -7.86
C LYS A 70 13.34 -8.72 -6.51
N GLU A 71 14.16 -8.71 -5.47
CA GLU A 71 13.73 -9.05 -4.10
C GLU A 71 12.68 -8.06 -3.58
N GLN A 72 12.87 -6.75 -3.80
CA GLN A 72 11.85 -5.75 -3.46
C GLN A 72 10.52 -6.05 -4.13
N VAL A 73 10.52 -6.15 -5.46
CA VAL A 73 9.29 -6.33 -6.24
C VAL A 73 8.64 -7.67 -5.92
N SER A 74 9.42 -8.73 -5.74
CA SER A 74 8.89 -10.06 -5.38
C SER A 74 8.25 -10.04 -3.99
N TRP A 75 8.86 -9.33 -3.02
CA TRP A 75 8.30 -9.16 -1.70
C TRP A 75 6.99 -8.37 -1.73
N GLU A 76 6.94 -7.27 -2.48
CA GLU A 76 5.74 -6.44 -2.64
C GLU A 76 4.57 -7.26 -3.22
N LEU A 77 4.82 -8.03 -4.28
CA LEU A 77 3.82 -8.90 -4.88
C LEU A 77 3.34 -9.98 -3.90
N GLN A 78 4.27 -10.67 -3.22
CA GLN A 78 3.91 -11.68 -2.21
C GLN A 78 3.06 -11.06 -1.08
N ALA A 79 3.43 -9.88 -0.61
CA ALA A 79 2.73 -9.20 0.47
C ALA A 79 1.34 -8.72 0.04
N LEU A 80 1.20 -8.18 -1.18
CA LEU A 80 -0.09 -7.82 -1.79
C LEU A 80 -1.03 -9.02 -1.91
N GLU A 81 -0.53 -10.16 -2.40
CA GLU A 81 -1.33 -11.39 -2.54
C GLU A 81 -1.85 -11.88 -1.19
N ARG A 82 -0.98 -11.85 -0.19
CA ARG A 82 -1.26 -12.33 1.17
C ARG A 82 -2.13 -11.42 2.00
N ALA A 83 -2.18 -10.13 1.70
CA ALA A 83 -2.93 -9.17 2.51
C ALA A 83 -4.44 -9.44 2.44
N ASP A 84 -5.12 -9.28 3.57
CA ASP A 84 -6.58 -9.28 3.64
C ASP A 84 -7.15 -7.94 3.16
N ILE A 85 -6.43 -6.85 3.44
CA ILE A 85 -6.80 -5.49 3.10
C ILE A 85 -5.60 -4.79 2.43
N ILE A 86 -5.87 -4.03 1.37
CA ILE A 86 -4.88 -3.19 0.70
C ILE A 86 -5.30 -1.73 0.88
N ILE A 87 -4.52 -0.95 1.61
CA ILE A 87 -4.63 0.51 1.60
C ILE A 87 -3.86 0.98 0.37
N MET A 88 -4.53 1.68 -0.54
CA MET A 88 -3.94 2.28 -1.73
C MET A 88 -4.04 3.80 -1.61
N TYR A 89 -2.92 4.47 -1.31
CA TYR A 89 -2.89 5.92 -1.11
C TYR A 89 -2.10 6.62 -2.23
N PHE A 90 -2.80 7.43 -3.03
CA PHE A 90 -2.20 8.25 -4.08
C PHE A 90 -2.04 9.68 -3.57
N ALA A 91 -0.80 10.04 -3.22
CA ALA A 91 -0.44 11.38 -2.79
C ALA A 91 -0.44 12.37 -3.97
N GLY A 92 -0.83 13.60 -3.70
CA GLY A 92 -0.79 14.73 -4.59
C GLY A 92 0.61 14.99 -5.13
N ASP A 93 0.70 15.57 -6.33
CA ASP A 93 1.97 15.94 -6.98
C ASP A 93 2.97 14.78 -7.20
N THR A 94 2.51 13.53 -7.03
CA THR A 94 3.25 12.30 -7.38
C THR A 94 2.74 11.69 -8.68
N MET A 95 3.54 10.79 -9.27
CA MET A 95 3.19 10.05 -10.48
C MET A 95 2.70 8.63 -10.16
N SER A 96 3.35 7.97 -9.19
CA SER A 96 3.00 6.63 -8.67
C SER A 96 2.68 5.56 -9.75
N PRO A 97 3.53 5.37 -10.78
CA PRO A 97 3.23 4.47 -11.91
C PRO A 97 3.10 3.00 -11.51
N ILE A 98 3.92 2.52 -10.57
CA ILE A 98 3.83 1.13 -10.08
C ILE A 98 2.56 0.94 -9.26
N SER A 99 2.17 1.92 -8.44
CA SER A 99 0.91 1.86 -7.70
C SER A 99 -0.32 1.86 -8.62
N LEU A 100 -0.26 2.51 -9.79
CA LEU A 100 -1.30 2.39 -10.80
C LEU A 100 -1.39 0.97 -11.40
N LEU A 101 -0.25 0.30 -11.59
CA LEU A 101 -0.21 -1.11 -12.00
C LEU A 101 -0.84 -2.01 -10.93
N GLU A 102 -0.44 -1.85 -9.66
CA GLU A 102 -0.99 -2.58 -8.53
C GLU A 102 -2.50 -2.32 -8.34
N PHE A 103 -2.94 -1.07 -8.50
CA PHE A 103 -4.34 -0.70 -8.49
C PHE A 103 -5.12 -1.48 -9.57
N GLY A 104 -4.59 -1.55 -10.79
CA GLY A 104 -5.18 -2.36 -11.87
C GLY A 104 -5.24 -3.85 -11.54
N LEU A 105 -4.19 -4.42 -10.95
CA LEU A 105 -4.13 -5.84 -10.57
C LEU A 105 -5.17 -6.22 -9.51
N TYR A 106 -5.46 -5.31 -8.58
CA TYR A 106 -6.29 -5.60 -7.41
C TYR A 106 -7.63 -4.87 -7.35
N ALA A 107 -7.98 -4.03 -8.34
CA ALA A 107 -9.24 -3.29 -8.36
C ALA A 107 -10.50 -4.16 -8.19
N GLN A 108 -10.48 -5.41 -8.68
CA GLN A 108 -11.60 -6.35 -8.58
C GLN A 108 -11.44 -7.37 -7.43
N SER A 109 -10.41 -7.25 -6.60
CA SER A 109 -10.14 -8.21 -5.52
C SER A 109 -11.08 -8.07 -4.31
N HIS A 110 -11.81 -6.95 -4.22
CA HIS A 110 -12.58 -6.54 -3.04
C HIS A 110 -11.76 -6.31 -1.75
N LYS A 111 -10.42 -6.39 -1.83
CA LYS A 111 -9.51 -6.13 -0.70
C LYS A 111 -9.13 -4.65 -0.56
N MET A 112 -9.37 -3.86 -1.60
CA MET A 112 -8.77 -2.53 -1.74
C MET A 112 -9.61 -1.41 -1.13
N LYS A 113 -8.90 -0.49 -0.46
CA LYS A 113 -9.41 0.75 0.14
C LYS A 113 -8.56 1.89 -0.40
N VAL A 114 -9.17 2.82 -1.12
CA VAL A 114 -8.43 3.82 -1.92
C VAL A 114 -8.59 5.22 -1.34
N VAL A 115 -7.50 5.97 -1.30
CA VAL A 115 -7.51 7.43 -1.10
C VAL A 115 -6.72 8.05 -2.24
N VAL A 116 -7.28 9.11 -2.83
CA VAL A 116 -6.63 9.87 -3.91
C VAL A 116 -6.73 11.34 -3.57
N GLU A 117 -5.60 12.00 -3.37
CA GLU A 117 -5.56 13.44 -3.15
C GLU A 117 -5.97 14.21 -4.42
N GLU A 118 -6.60 15.37 -4.23
CA GLU A 118 -7.24 16.14 -5.31
C GLU A 118 -6.29 16.50 -6.46
N ASN A 119 -5.03 16.79 -6.16
CA ASN A 119 -4.00 17.15 -7.13
C ASN A 119 -3.23 15.95 -7.71
N PHE A 120 -3.66 14.70 -7.48
CA PHE A 120 -3.07 13.56 -8.17
C PHE A 120 -3.43 13.57 -9.67
N TRP A 121 -2.42 13.58 -10.55
CA TRP A 121 -2.54 13.80 -11.99
C TRP A 121 -3.44 12.82 -12.76
N ARG A 122 -3.79 11.67 -12.17
CA ARG A 122 -4.69 10.66 -12.74
C ARG A 122 -5.92 10.37 -11.88
N LYS A 123 -6.26 11.27 -10.94
CA LYS A 123 -7.41 11.12 -10.04
C LYS A 123 -8.70 10.70 -10.76
N GLY A 124 -9.09 11.42 -11.82
CA GLY A 124 -10.31 11.09 -12.56
C GLY A 124 -10.34 9.67 -13.16
N ASN A 125 -9.19 9.08 -13.52
CA ASN A 125 -9.15 7.69 -13.98
C ASN A 125 -9.36 6.72 -12.81
N ILE A 126 -8.76 6.99 -11.66
CA ILE A 126 -8.94 6.18 -10.46
C ILE A 126 -10.39 6.26 -10.00
N ASP A 127 -10.97 7.47 -9.93
CA ASP A 127 -12.37 7.69 -9.52
C ASP A 127 -13.34 6.85 -10.38
N ILE A 128 -13.18 6.85 -11.71
CA ILE A 128 -13.99 6.06 -12.64
C ILE A 128 -13.83 4.54 -12.40
N VAL A 129 -12.61 4.08 -12.14
CA VAL A 129 -12.34 2.67 -11.87
C VAL A 129 -12.95 2.25 -10.52
N CYS A 130 -12.82 3.10 -9.49
CA CYS A 130 -13.43 2.89 -8.19
C CYS A 130 -14.95 2.80 -8.29
N GLU A 131 -15.59 3.73 -9.02
CA GLU A 131 -17.02 3.69 -9.29
C GLU A 131 -17.42 2.41 -10.04
N ARG A 132 -16.72 2.09 -11.14
CA ARG A 132 -17.03 0.95 -12.00
C ARG A 132 -16.93 -0.39 -11.28
N TYR A 133 -15.89 -0.58 -10.47
CA TYR A 133 -15.63 -1.86 -9.79
C TYR A 133 -16.04 -1.86 -8.32
N SER A 134 -16.77 -0.82 -7.87
CA SER A 134 -17.23 -0.68 -6.49
C SER A 134 -16.10 -0.77 -5.45
N VAL A 135 -14.95 -0.15 -5.76
CA VAL A 135 -13.84 -0.03 -4.82
C VAL A 135 -14.16 1.07 -3.81
N GLU A 136 -14.05 0.77 -2.51
CA GLU A 136 -14.29 1.76 -1.46
C GLU A 136 -13.22 2.87 -1.53
N GLN A 137 -13.67 4.08 -1.86
CA GLN A 137 -12.83 5.27 -1.95
C GLN A 137 -13.17 6.25 -0.82
N PHE A 138 -12.13 6.80 -0.18
CA PHE A 138 -12.23 7.72 0.95
C PHE A 138 -11.61 9.07 0.59
N LYS A 139 -12.02 10.14 1.29
CA LYS A 139 -11.51 11.49 1.03
C LYS A 139 -10.14 11.71 1.64
N THR A 140 -9.90 11.13 2.82
CA THR A 140 -8.62 11.26 3.53
C THR A 140 -8.14 9.93 4.08
N LEU A 141 -6.85 9.85 4.38
CA LEU A 141 -6.25 8.68 5.02
C LEU A 141 -6.84 8.44 6.41
N GLU A 142 -7.14 9.49 7.16
CA GLU A 142 -7.76 9.40 8.48
C GLU A 142 -9.16 8.77 8.43
N GLU A 143 -9.97 9.15 7.44
CA GLU A 143 -11.31 8.58 7.23
C GLU A 143 -11.21 7.07 6.96
N LEU A 144 -10.26 6.68 6.10
CA LEU A 144 -10.00 5.27 5.80
C LEU A 144 -9.54 4.51 7.05
N ILE A 145 -8.57 5.04 7.80
CA ILE A 145 -8.05 4.39 9.02
C ILE A 145 -9.18 4.22 10.05
N GLN A 146 -10.00 5.25 10.26
CA GLN A 146 -11.14 5.16 11.17
C GLN A 146 -12.16 4.12 10.70
N ASN A 147 -12.40 4.00 9.40
CA ASN A 147 -13.27 2.95 8.84
C ASN A 147 -12.76 1.55 9.20
N LEU A 148 -11.45 1.31 9.08
CA LEU A 148 -10.84 0.03 9.40
C LEU A 148 -10.92 -0.31 10.89
N LEU A 149 -10.64 0.67 11.76
CA LEU A 149 -10.70 0.49 13.22
C LEU A 149 -12.13 0.24 13.71
N ASN A 150 -13.13 0.88 13.10
CA ASN A 150 -14.53 0.69 13.47
C ASN A 150 -15.11 -0.66 13.00
N LYS A 151 -14.64 -1.19 11.87
CA LYS A 151 -15.11 -2.48 11.30
C LYS A 151 -14.51 -3.71 12.01
N ASN A 152 -13.58 -3.52 12.93
CA ASN A 152 -12.90 -4.57 13.69
C ASN A 152 -13.25 -4.61 15.18
N ILE A 153 -14.22 -3.79 15.60
CA ILE A 153 -14.89 -3.90 16.90
C ILE A 153 -16.15 -4.76 16.73
#